data_AF-A0A9D7R1C5-F1
#
_entry.id   AF-A0A9D7R1C5-F1
#
_cell.length_a   1.000
_cell.length_b   1.000
_cell.length_c   1.000
_cell.angle_alpha   90.00
_cell.angle_beta   90.00
_cell.angle_gamma   90.00
#
_symmetry.space_group_name_H-M   'P 1'
#
loop_
_entity.id
_entity.type
_entity.pdbx_description
1 polymer ?
#
loop_
_entity_poly.entity_id
_entity_poly.type
_entity_poly.pdbx_seq_one_letter_code
_entity_poly.pdbx_strand_id
1 'polypeptide(L)'
;MSSPPDNRKNLFLFGAIQGMYDPVLDTEVPDTIKVYLRNSTSPFARVDSSKNILLGPGTGQYFLFRNVQNDRPYYIEVTHRNALSTWSANPVTFVNSDASIAFSVNSIYAYGNNEIQVDNSPYDVFAFYSGDVNQTGQLMQVIWR
;
A
#
# COMPACT_ATOMS: atom_id res chain seq x y z
N MET A 1 -6.05 36.48 9.87
CA MET A 1 -6.61 35.22 10.38
C MET A 1 -5.69 34.10 9.93
N SER A 2 -4.89 33.53 10.82
CA SER A 2 -4.11 32.33 10.49
C SER A 2 -5.09 31.18 10.29
N SER A 3 -4.94 30.42 9.20
CA SER A 3 -5.69 29.17 9.02
C SER A 3 -5.51 28.28 10.26
N PRO A 4 -6.51 27.51 10.69
CA PRO A 4 -6.36 26.54 11.76
C PRO A 4 -5.13 25.65 11.49
N PRO A 5 -4.35 25.27 12.52
CA PRO A 5 -3.23 24.35 12.33
C PRO A 5 -3.75 23.07 11.68
N ASP A 6 -3.14 22.71 10.56
CA ASP A 6 -3.53 21.56 9.77
C ASP A 6 -3.14 20.27 10.48
N ASN A 7 -4.14 19.56 11.04
CA ASN A 7 -3.89 18.29 11.73
C ASN A 7 -3.78 17.09 10.78
N ARG A 8 -3.81 17.30 9.46
CA ARG A 8 -3.65 16.22 8.49
C ARG A 8 -2.28 15.55 8.63
N LYS A 9 -2.26 14.24 8.37
CA LYS A 9 -1.07 13.40 8.31
C LYS A 9 -0.98 12.81 6.91
N ASN A 10 0.18 12.92 6.28
CA ASN A 10 0.42 12.45 4.93
C ASN A 10 1.21 11.15 4.99
N LEU A 11 0.68 10.11 4.38
CA LEU A 11 1.45 8.91 4.07
C LEU A 11 1.80 8.95 2.59
N PHE A 12 3.08 8.93 2.28
CA PHE A 12 3.60 8.78 0.93
C PHE A 12 3.85 7.29 0.65
N LEU A 13 3.07 6.72 -0.25
CA LEU A 13 3.08 5.28 -0.52
C LEU A 13 3.45 4.99 -1.97
N PHE A 14 4.41 4.08 -2.17
CA PHE A 14 4.68 3.45 -3.46
C PHE A 14 4.12 2.03 -3.46
N GLY A 15 3.49 1.64 -4.56
CA GLY A 15 2.89 0.32 -4.72
C GLY A 15 2.53 0.08 -6.18
N ALA A 16 2.24 -1.17 -6.50
CA ALA A 16 1.74 -1.58 -7.80
C ALA A 16 0.73 -2.73 -7.66
N ILE A 17 -0.13 -2.92 -8.66
CA ILE A 17 -1.08 -4.05 -8.69
C ILE A 17 -0.70 -5.00 -9.83
N GLN A 18 -0.49 -6.27 -9.52
CA GLN A 18 0.07 -7.26 -10.44
C GLN A 18 -0.65 -7.32 -11.79
N GLY A 19 -1.99 -7.35 -11.78
CA GLY A 19 -2.80 -7.45 -12.99
C GLY A 19 -3.01 -6.12 -13.74
N MET A 20 -2.41 -5.04 -13.26
CA MET A 20 -2.61 -3.68 -13.80
C MET A 20 -1.30 -3.06 -14.29
N TYR A 21 -0.16 -3.65 -13.96
CA TYR A 21 1.17 -3.23 -14.38
C TYR A 21 1.62 -3.93 -15.66
N ASP A 22 2.14 -3.15 -16.62
CA ASP A 22 2.75 -3.62 -17.87
C ASP A 22 4.29 -3.42 -17.79
N PRO A 23 5.08 -4.51 -17.67
CA PRO A 23 6.54 -4.43 -17.59
C PRO A 23 7.21 -4.03 -18.91
N VAL A 24 6.52 -4.11 -20.05
CA VAL A 24 7.10 -3.69 -21.34
C VAL A 24 7.02 -2.18 -21.51
N LEU A 25 5.92 -1.58 -21.03
CA LEU A 25 5.70 -0.14 -21.11
C LEU A 25 6.16 0.61 -19.84
N ASP A 26 6.47 -0.12 -18.77
CA ASP A 26 6.72 0.42 -17.42
C ASP A 26 5.59 1.37 -16.97
N THR A 27 4.35 0.92 -17.16
CA THR A 27 3.16 1.70 -16.81
C THR A 27 2.14 0.85 -16.07
N GLU A 28 1.35 1.48 -15.21
CA GLU A 28 0.21 0.86 -14.54
C GLU A 28 -1.08 1.53 -14.97
N VAL A 29 -2.14 0.73 -15.18
CA VAL A 29 -3.49 1.24 -15.38
C VAL A 29 -3.96 1.90 -14.07
N PRO A 30 -4.24 3.22 -14.04
CA PRO A 30 -4.61 3.89 -12.81
C PRO A 30 -5.93 3.38 -12.21
N ASP A 31 -5.94 3.09 -10.91
CA ASP A 31 -7.16 2.69 -10.19
C ASP A 31 -7.11 3.07 -8.71
N THR A 32 -8.27 3.09 -8.07
CA THR A 32 -8.41 3.53 -6.68
C THR A 32 -8.03 2.43 -5.71
N ILE A 33 -7.07 2.72 -4.83
CA ILE A 33 -6.79 1.90 -3.64
C ILE A 33 -7.33 2.57 -2.39
N LYS A 34 -7.62 1.76 -1.37
CA LYS A 34 -7.96 2.24 -0.03
C LYS A 34 -6.88 1.78 0.95
N VAL A 35 -6.34 2.75 1.67
CA VAL A 35 -5.34 2.54 2.72
C VAL A 35 -6.00 2.72 4.08
N TYR A 36 -5.76 1.79 4.99
CA TYR A 36 -6.15 1.88 6.39
C TYR A 36 -4.91 1.98 7.26
N LEU A 37 -5.00 2.77 8.33
CA LEU A 37 -4.05 2.75 9.42
C LEU A 37 -4.59 1.91 10.55
N ARG A 38 -3.77 1.01 11.07
CA ARG A 38 -4.13 0.10 12.16
C ARG A 38 -3.21 0.34 13.35
N ASN A 39 -3.73 0.23 14.56
CA ASN A 39 -2.91 0.29 15.77
C ASN A 39 -1.77 -0.73 15.69
N SER A 40 -0.61 -0.41 16.28
CA SER A 40 0.54 -1.33 16.40
C SER A 40 0.39 -2.39 17.50
N THR A 41 -0.66 -2.29 18.31
CA THR A 41 -0.95 -3.22 19.40
C THR A 41 -2.26 -3.96 19.14
N SER A 42 -2.30 -5.24 19.56
CA SER A 42 -3.52 -6.07 19.49
C SER A 42 -4.67 -5.35 20.21
N PRO A 43 -5.87 -5.27 19.60
CA PRO A 43 -6.38 -6.04 18.47
C PRO A 43 -6.16 -5.41 17.07
N PHE A 44 -5.16 -4.54 16.90
CA PHE A 44 -4.79 -3.89 15.63
C PHE A 44 -6.00 -3.23 14.93
N ALA A 45 -6.82 -2.55 15.72
CA ALA A 45 -8.02 -1.88 15.24
C ALA A 45 -7.68 -0.81 14.18
N ARG A 46 -8.54 -0.68 13.16
CA ARG A 46 -8.45 0.39 12.16
C ARG A 46 -8.74 1.73 12.83
N VAL A 47 -7.82 2.67 12.68
CA VAL A 47 -7.85 4.01 13.28
C VAL A 47 -8.41 5.03 12.29
N ASP A 48 -7.95 4.96 11.05
CA ASP A 48 -8.36 5.88 10.00
C ASP A 48 -8.23 5.19 8.62
N SER A 49 -8.79 5.83 7.60
CA SER A 49 -8.68 5.36 6.22
C SER A 49 -8.63 6.50 5.22
N SER A 50 -7.93 6.27 4.13
CA SER A 50 -7.82 7.22 3.02
C SER A 50 -7.92 6.47 1.70
N LYS A 51 -8.37 7.14 0.65
CA LYS A 51 -8.46 6.59 -0.71
C LYS A 51 -7.74 7.53 -1.66
N ASN A 52 -7.01 6.96 -2.60
CA ASN A 52 -6.40 7.70 -3.69
C ASN A 52 -6.18 6.75 -4.88
N ILE A 53 -5.94 7.34 -6.05
CA ILE A 53 -5.60 6.62 -7.26
C ILE A 53 -4.14 6.19 -7.17
N LEU A 54 -3.85 4.91 -7.42
CA LEU A 54 -2.50 4.40 -7.61
C LEU A 54 -2.12 4.60 -9.08
N LEU A 55 -0.94 5.17 -9.32
CA LEU A 55 -0.46 5.52 -10.67
C LEU A 55 0.67 4.60 -11.16
N GLY A 56 1.17 3.71 -10.31
CA GLY A 56 2.25 2.79 -10.65
C GLY A 56 3.41 2.79 -9.64
N PRO A 57 4.34 1.83 -9.81
CA PRO A 57 5.41 1.55 -8.85
C PRO A 57 6.40 2.69 -8.65
N GLY A 58 6.63 3.52 -9.68
CA GLY A 58 7.55 4.66 -9.65
C GLY A 58 6.91 5.98 -9.17
N THR A 59 5.59 6.02 -8.93
CA THR A 59 4.89 7.25 -8.59
C THR A 59 4.25 7.15 -7.21
N GLY A 60 4.95 7.68 -6.21
CA GLY A 60 4.43 7.73 -4.84
C GLY A 60 3.14 8.56 -4.74
N GLN A 61 2.17 8.04 -4.01
CA GLN A 61 0.85 8.65 -3.82
C GLN A 61 0.68 9.14 -2.39
N TYR A 62 0.04 10.28 -2.23
CA TYR A 62 -0.27 10.85 -0.91
C TYR A 62 -1.63 10.37 -0.42
N PHE A 63 -1.64 9.82 0.79
CA PHE A 63 -2.84 9.45 1.52
C PHE A 63 -2.97 10.34 2.76
N LEU A 64 -4.12 11.01 2.87
CA LEU A 64 -4.39 11.97 3.94
C LEU A 64 -5.20 11.32 5.05
N PHE A 65 -4.74 11.46 6.29
CA PHE A 65 -5.40 10.99 7.50
C PHE A 65 -5.59 12.12 8.50
N ARG A 66 -6.62 12.04 9.35
CA ARG A 66 -6.97 13.09 10.33
C ARG A 66 -6.97 12.60 11.77
N ASN A 67 -7.14 11.29 11.99
CA ASN A 67 -7.26 10.69 13.32
C ASN A 67 -5.96 10.02 13.78
N VAL A 68 -4.82 10.56 13.35
CA VAL A 68 -3.49 9.95 13.49
C VAL A 68 -2.57 10.87 14.29
N GLN A 69 -1.75 10.28 15.15
CA GLN A 69 -0.82 11.00 16.01
C GLN A 69 0.60 10.86 15.47
N ASN A 70 1.40 11.92 15.60
CA ASN A 70 2.85 11.81 15.39
C ASN A 70 3.47 10.94 16.49
N ASP A 71 4.65 10.38 16.20
CA ASP A 71 5.46 9.59 17.13
C ASP A 71 4.76 8.31 17.65
N ARG A 72 3.68 7.91 16.97
CA ARG A 72 2.96 6.67 17.22
C ARG A 72 3.07 5.74 16.00
N PRO A 73 3.48 4.47 16.20
CA PRO A 73 3.57 3.50 15.11
C PRO A 73 2.19 2.96 14.71
N TYR A 74 1.96 2.82 13.40
CA TYR A 74 0.75 2.24 12.82
C TYR A 74 1.10 1.23 11.72
N TYR A 75 0.40 0.11 11.68
CA TYR A 75 0.45 -0.76 10.50
C TYR A 75 -0.33 -0.14 9.35
N ILE A 76 0.19 -0.28 8.14
CA ILE A 76 -0.48 0.15 6.91
C ILE A 76 -1.17 -1.07 6.31
N GLU A 77 -2.47 -0.97 6.03
CA GLU A 77 -3.20 -1.99 5.28
C GLU A 77 -3.66 -1.38 3.95
N VAL A 78 -3.23 -1.97 2.85
CA VAL A 78 -3.62 -1.60 1.49
C VAL A 78 -4.68 -2.58 1.00
N THR A 79 -5.77 -2.04 0.44
CA THR A 79 -6.84 -2.83 -0.15
C THR A 79 -7.23 -2.27 -1.51
N HIS A 80 -7.57 -3.16 -2.43
CA HIS A 80 -8.10 -2.83 -3.76
C HIS A 80 -9.25 -3.80 -4.08
N ARG A 81 -10.08 -3.46 -5.07
CA ARG A 81 -11.25 -4.28 -5.46
C ARG A 81 -10.89 -5.67 -6.00
N ASN A 82 -9.73 -5.79 -6.63
CA ASN A 82 -9.27 -7.00 -7.32
C ASN A 82 -7.92 -7.52 -6.77
N ALA A 83 -7.42 -6.92 -5.68
CA ALA A 83 -6.17 -7.33 -5.05
C ALA A 83 -6.38 -7.79 -3.62
N LEU A 84 -5.48 -8.62 -3.14
CA LEU A 84 -5.45 -9.04 -1.75
C LEU A 84 -5.12 -7.88 -0.82
N SER A 85 -5.64 -7.98 0.41
CA SER A 85 -5.25 -7.06 1.46
C SER A 85 -3.80 -7.33 1.85
N THR A 86 -2.95 -6.32 1.68
CA THR A 86 -1.54 -6.39 2.03
C THR A 86 -1.26 -5.44 3.19
N TRP A 87 -0.58 -5.96 4.20
CA TRP A 87 -0.21 -5.20 5.39
C TRP A 87 1.27 -4.87 5.35
N SER A 88 1.67 -3.76 5.96
CA SER A 88 3.08 -3.47 6.17
C SER A 88 3.70 -4.50 7.11
N ALA A 89 4.91 -4.97 6.79
CA ALA A 89 5.65 -5.90 7.65
C ALA A 89 5.97 -5.29 9.01
N ASN A 90 6.31 -4.00 9.00
CA ASN A 90 6.62 -3.20 10.17
C ASN A 90 5.64 -2.03 10.30
N PRO A 91 5.36 -1.55 11.51
CA PRO A 91 4.62 -0.31 11.70
C PRO A 91 5.40 0.89 11.16
N VAL A 92 4.68 1.87 10.65
CA VAL A 92 5.18 3.15 10.18
C VAL A 92 4.79 4.25 11.17
N THR A 93 5.73 5.14 11.48
CA THR A 93 5.52 6.26 12.40
C THR A 93 5.49 7.57 11.63
N PHE A 94 4.51 8.42 11.94
CA PHE A 94 4.43 9.77 11.40
C PHE A 94 5.33 10.73 12.19
N VAL A 95 6.18 11.47 11.49
CA VAL A 95 7.09 12.46 12.06
C VAL A 95 6.84 13.78 11.35
N ASN A 96 6.61 14.86 12.09
CA ASN A 96 6.25 16.16 11.51
C ASN A 96 5.06 16.10 10.54
N SER A 97 4.12 15.21 10.79
CA SER A 97 2.95 14.93 9.96
C SER A 97 3.17 14.13 8.68
N ASP A 98 4.38 13.62 8.43
CA ASP A 98 4.69 12.84 7.25
C ASP A 98 5.20 11.44 7.61
N ALA A 99 4.89 10.48 6.75
CA ALA A 99 5.43 9.13 6.78
C ALA A 99 5.55 8.58 5.36
N SER A 100 6.37 7.54 5.17
CA SER A 100 6.50 6.89 3.86
C SER A 100 6.63 5.39 3.96
N ILE A 101 6.15 4.68 2.94
CA ILE A 101 6.35 3.25 2.75
C ILE A 101 6.44 2.93 1.25
N ALA A 102 7.33 2.00 0.89
CA ALA A 102 7.60 1.66 -0.50
C ALA A 102 7.39 0.16 -0.77
N PHE A 103 6.12 -0.25 -0.84
CA PHE A 103 5.75 -1.64 -1.14
C PHE A 103 6.32 -2.11 -2.48
N SER A 104 6.30 -1.26 -3.51
CA SER A 104 6.77 -1.63 -4.85
C SER A 104 8.28 -1.85 -5.00
N VAL A 105 9.09 -1.54 -3.98
CA VAL A 105 10.56 -1.63 -4.06
C VAL A 105 11.08 -2.98 -3.58
N ASN A 106 10.45 -3.56 -2.55
CA ASN A 106 10.90 -4.81 -1.97
C ASN A 106 9.79 -5.51 -1.18
N SER A 107 9.63 -6.82 -1.37
CA SER A 107 8.62 -7.59 -0.66
C SER A 107 8.77 -7.60 0.87
N ILE A 108 9.95 -7.26 1.41
CA ILE A 108 10.16 -7.13 2.88
C ILE A 108 9.28 -6.05 3.52
N TYR A 109 8.74 -5.11 2.74
CA TYR A 109 7.84 -4.08 3.25
C TYR A 109 6.41 -4.62 3.44
N ALA A 110 6.07 -5.75 2.82
CA ALA A 110 4.82 -6.47 3.03
C ALA A 110 4.97 -7.57 4.08
N TYR A 111 4.00 -7.67 4.99
CA TYR A 111 3.96 -8.72 5.99
C TYR A 111 3.95 -10.10 5.32
N GLY A 112 4.91 -10.95 5.70
CA GLY A 112 5.06 -12.29 5.14
C GLY A 112 5.51 -12.32 3.66
N ASN A 113 6.08 -11.22 3.15
CA ASN A 113 6.43 -11.07 1.74
C ASN A 113 5.22 -11.31 0.82
N ASN A 114 4.04 -10.83 1.21
CA ASN A 114 2.77 -11.05 0.51
C ASN A 114 2.62 -10.17 -0.76
N GLU A 115 3.63 -10.22 -1.62
CA GLU A 115 3.73 -9.53 -2.90
C GLU A 115 4.46 -10.42 -3.91
N ILE A 116 4.35 -10.08 -5.18
CA ILE A 116 5.05 -10.76 -6.27
C ILE A 116 5.94 -9.77 -7.01
N GLN A 117 7.15 -10.21 -7.36
CA GLN A 117 7.99 -9.46 -8.27
C GLN A 117 7.45 -9.58 -9.69
N VAL A 118 7.02 -8.46 -10.28
CA VAL A 118 6.47 -8.38 -11.63
C VAL A 118 7.47 -7.85 -12.66
N ASP A 119 8.51 -7.17 -12.20
CA ASP A 119 9.61 -6.70 -13.03
C ASP A 119 10.93 -6.73 -12.26
N ASN A 120 12.03 -6.81 -13.01
CA ASN A 120 13.40 -6.70 -12.54
C ASN A 120 14.30 -5.83 -13.44
N SER A 121 13.73 -5.18 -14.46
CA SER A 121 14.49 -4.34 -15.39
C SER A 121 13.64 -3.17 -15.90
N PRO A 122 14.02 -1.90 -15.64
CA PRO A 122 15.32 -1.46 -15.14
C PRO A 122 15.52 -1.60 -13.62
N TYR A 123 14.45 -1.84 -12.86
CA TYR A 123 14.48 -1.98 -11.40
C TYR A 123 13.52 -3.09 -10.95
N ASP A 124 13.71 -3.58 -9.72
CA ASP A 124 12.77 -4.52 -9.13
C ASP A 124 11.44 -3.83 -8.83
N VAL A 125 10.35 -4.40 -9.37
CA VAL A 125 8.99 -3.96 -9.09
C VAL A 125 8.23 -5.09 -8.41
N PHE A 126 7.79 -4.82 -7.19
CA PHE A 126 6.91 -5.69 -6.43
C PHE A 126 5.47 -5.17 -6.52
N ALA A 127 4.53 -6.07 -6.71
CA ALA A 127 3.13 -5.73 -6.85
C ALA A 127 2.26 -6.55 -5.89
N PHE A 128 1.17 -5.94 -5.45
CA PHE A 128 0.14 -6.61 -4.69
C PHE A 128 -0.50 -7.70 -5.56
N TYR A 129 -0.67 -8.89 -4.98
CA TYR A 129 -1.34 -10.00 -5.64
C TYR A 129 -2.74 -9.59 -6.08
N SER A 130 -3.02 -9.75 -7.38
CA SER A 130 -4.30 -9.44 -8.01
C SER A 130 -4.69 -10.57 -8.92
N GLY A 131 -5.99 -10.89 -8.98
CA GLY A 131 -6.49 -11.98 -9.80
C GLY A 131 -8.01 -12.09 -9.76
N ASP A 132 -8.57 -12.62 -10.85
CA ASP A 132 -10.00 -12.83 -11.00
C ASP A 132 -10.48 -13.86 -9.98
N VAL A 133 -11.48 -13.47 -9.19
CA VAL A 133 -12.16 -14.36 -8.26
C VAL A 133 -13.17 -15.13 -9.09
N ASN A 134 -12.82 -16.35 -9.51
CA ASN A 134 -13.85 -17.37 -9.64
C ASN A 134 -14.64 -17.28 -8.33
N GLN A 135 -15.96 -17.06 -8.38
CA GLN A 135 -16.88 -16.70 -7.29
C GLN A 135 -16.97 -17.72 -6.13
N THR A 136 -15.84 -18.15 -5.60
CA THR A 136 -15.64 -19.18 -4.59
C THR A 136 -14.41 -18.89 -3.70
N GLY A 137 -13.66 -17.81 -3.93
CA GLY A 137 -12.70 -17.29 -2.96
C GLY A 137 -11.40 -18.08 -2.78
N GLN A 138 -10.97 -18.86 -3.79
CA GLN A 138 -9.64 -19.47 -3.79
C GLN A 138 -8.70 -18.70 -4.72
N LEU A 139 -7.67 -18.11 -4.12
CA LEU A 139 -6.50 -17.64 -4.82
C LEU A 139 -5.71 -18.86 -5.26
N MET A 140 -5.57 -19.05 -6.56
CA MET A 140 -4.61 -20.00 -7.09
C MET A 140 -3.21 -19.45 -6.78
N GLN A 141 -2.62 -20.00 -5.72
CA GLN A 141 -1.19 -19.93 -5.45
C GLN A 141 -0.47 -20.54 -6.66
N VAL A 142 -0.10 -19.69 -7.63
CA VAL A 142 0.88 -20.07 -8.65
C VAL A 142 2.25 -19.97 -7.98
N ILE A 143 2.58 -21.00 -7.19
CA ILE A 143 3.98 -21.36 -6.99
C ILE A 143 4.39 -22.13 -8.23
N TRP A 144 5.22 -21.50 -9.06
CA TRP A 144 6.21 -22.24 -9.84
C TRP A 144 7.57 -21.58 -9.59
N ARG A 145 8.24 -21.99 -8.51
CA ARG A 145 9.62 -22.52 -8.50
C ARG A 145 9.86 -23.24 -7.17
#